data_AF-A0A2V5L4W2-F1
#
_entry.id   AF-A0A2V5L4W2-F1
#
_cell.length_a   1.000
_cell.length_b   1.000
_cell.length_c   1.000
_cell.angle_alpha   90.00
_cell.angle_beta   90.00
_cell.angle_gamma   90.00
#
_symmetry.space_group_name_H-M   'P 1'
#
loop_
_entity.id
_entity.type
_entity.pdbx_description
1 polymer ?
#
loop_
_entity_poly.entity_id
_entity_poly.type
_entity_poly.pdbx_seq_one_letter_code
_entity_poly.pdbx_strand_id
1 'polypeptide(L)'
;MKKNSTSQRSAPAPRNLGQDVLLNLRVLIGLLVCLAGIFIALLGFGARSAQAQQNQRIISQSTDPLVPAMFDCSKIHELGIDKQENMRAGAIMIYCGEAQGGSASPGQRLSQFVQSLLAPFAYGTTDVDLVTGAEISPNVTQSETFTASNPDNANQIVVAYNDSRGRNVSPINISGASVSTDGGTTFTRLTTGSGQGPFSNTVGDPVILYNRPTGTWFTIWLDGGCGGQGLGGYKSTTPWNANSWTHYCIHSSNNDDRESGWADNNPSSPFYGRMYTSWND
;
A
#
# COMPACT_ATOMS: atom_id res chain seq x y z
N MET A 1 96.85 15.04 23.82
CA MET A 1 96.15 15.76 24.92
C MET A 1 94.66 15.53 24.72
N LYS A 2 94.07 14.54 25.41
CA LYS A 2 93.35 14.62 26.70
C LYS A 2 92.02 15.39 26.63
N LYS A 3 90.94 14.61 26.83
CA LYS A 3 89.54 14.96 27.07
C LYS A 3 89.35 16.05 28.14
N ASN A 4 88.23 16.78 28.09
CA ASN A 4 87.26 16.80 29.21
C ASN A 4 85.91 17.48 28.86
N SER A 5 84.85 16.74 29.21
CA SER A 5 83.45 17.11 29.49
C SER A 5 83.38 18.10 30.69
N THR A 6 82.37 18.96 30.95
CA THR A 6 80.93 18.78 31.24
C THR A 6 80.38 20.20 31.54
N SER A 7 79.11 20.58 31.33
CA SER A 7 78.05 20.46 32.34
C SER A 7 76.71 21.05 31.85
N GLN A 8 75.63 20.34 32.16
CA GLN A 8 74.22 20.67 31.92
C GLN A 8 73.70 21.73 32.92
N ARG A 9 72.77 22.58 32.47
CA ARG A 9 71.75 23.20 33.34
C ARG A 9 70.38 22.99 32.70
N SER A 10 69.55 22.21 33.37
CA SER A 10 68.16 21.94 33.02
C SER A 10 67.27 23.13 33.44
N ALA A 11 66.52 23.70 32.51
CA ALA A 11 65.39 24.58 32.80
C ALA A 11 64.11 23.75 32.94
N PRO A 12 63.17 24.10 33.84
CA PRO A 12 61.95 23.34 34.06
C PRO A 12 60.98 23.48 32.88
N ALA A 13 60.37 22.36 32.46
CA ALA A 13 59.29 22.35 31.49
C ALA A 13 58.05 23.07 32.05
N PRO A 14 57.37 23.94 31.28
CA PRO A 14 56.10 24.51 31.68
C PRO A 14 55.04 23.40 31.75
N ARG A 15 54.35 23.29 32.89
CA ARG A 15 53.20 22.40 33.06
C ARG A 15 52.06 22.86 32.15
N ASN A 16 51.56 21.95 31.31
CA ASN A 16 50.50 22.21 30.36
C ASN A 16 49.15 22.23 31.10
N LEU A 17 48.68 23.42 31.51
CA LEU A 17 47.46 23.63 32.31
C LEU A 17 46.16 23.51 31.48
N GLY A 18 46.10 22.58 30.52
CA GLY A 18 45.04 22.55 29.50
C GLY A 18 44.28 21.21 29.37
N GLN A 19 44.79 20.11 29.94
CA GLN A 19 44.17 18.78 29.73
C GLN A 19 43.15 18.38 30.82
N ASP A 20 43.28 18.87 32.06
CA ASP A 20 42.42 18.43 33.17
C ASP A 20 41.05 19.13 33.23
N VAL A 21 40.92 20.31 32.62
CA VAL A 21 39.66 21.10 32.61
C VAL A 21 38.71 20.63 31.51
N LEU A 22 39.24 20.26 30.34
CA LEU A 22 38.45 19.76 29.20
C LEU A 22 37.89 18.35 29.44
N LEU A 23 38.61 17.51 30.19
CA LEU A 23 38.14 16.18 30.56
C LEU A 23 36.95 16.25 31.53
N ASN A 24 37.01 17.17 32.50
CA ASN A 24 35.93 17.40 33.46
C ASN A 24 34.64 17.90 32.81
N LEU A 25 34.74 18.79 31.81
CA LEU A 25 33.55 19.33 31.16
C LEU A 25 32.81 18.29 30.31
N ARG A 26 33.53 17.43 29.60
CA ARG A 26 32.93 16.34 28.79
C ARG A 26 32.26 15.28 29.65
N VAL A 27 32.87 14.94 30.79
CA VAL A 27 32.30 14.01 31.78
C VAL A 27 31.05 14.60 32.42
N LEU A 28 31.05 15.90 32.76
CA LEU A 28 29.90 16.60 33.32
C LEU A 28 28.72 16.65 32.34
N ILE A 29 28.98 16.95 31.06
CA ILE A 29 27.96 16.95 30.00
C ILE A 29 27.39 15.53 29.81
N GLY A 30 28.25 14.50 29.80
CA GLY A 30 27.80 13.11 29.72
C GLY A 30 26.91 12.69 30.87
N LEU A 31 27.24 13.10 32.10
CA LEU A 31 26.44 12.83 33.31
C LEU A 31 25.09 13.54 33.27
N LEU A 32 25.04 14.78 32.81
CA LEU A 32 23.78 15.54 32.66
C LEU A 32 22.86 14.93 31.60
N VAL A 33 23.41 14.46 30.48
CA VAL A 33 22.64 13.77 29.43
C VAL A 33 22.11 12.43 29.93
N CYS A 34 22.91 11.65 30.67
CA CYS A 34 22.46 10.40 31.28
C CYS A 34 21.36 10.64 32.32
N LEU A 35 21.50 11.65 33.18
CA LEU A 35 20.47 11.99 34.17
C LEU A 35 19.16 12.42 33.49
N ALA A 36 19.24 13.25 32.45
CA ALA A 36 18.07 13.65 31.67
C ALA A 36 17.37 12.45 31.01
N GLY A 37 18.14 11.50 30.47
CA GLY A 37 17.61 10.24 29.92
C GLY A 37 16.88 9.39 30.96
N ILE A 38 17.39 9.32 32.18
CA ILE A 38 16.75 8.60 33.29
C ILE A 38 15.45 9.30 33.73
N PHE A 39 15.43 10.63 33.81
CA PHE A 39 14.19 11.36 34.12
C PHE A 39 13.12 11.22 33.02
N ILE A 40 13.52 11.21 31.75
CA ILE A 40 12.59 10.97 30.63
C ILE A 40 12.07 9.52 30.66
N ALA A 41 12.92 8.55 30.99
CA ALA A 41 12.50 7.15 31.13
C ALA A 41 11.53 6.94 32.31
N LEU A 42 11.76 7.60 33.45
CA LEU A 42 10.87 7.54 34.62
C LEU A 42 9.53 8.24 34.38
N LEU A 43 9.50 9.32 33.59
CA LEU A 43 8.26 9.97 33.13
C LEU A 43 7.50 9.14 32.07
N GLY A 44 8.18 8.22 31.38
CA GLY A 44 7.57 7.29 30.43
C GLY A 44 6.86 6.09 31.07
N PHE A 45 7.15 5.78 32.34
CA PHE A 45 6.58 4.63 33.07
C PHE A 45 5.57 5.00 34.16
N GLY A 46 5.37 6.29 34.45
CA GLY A 46 4.37 6.77 35.41
C GLY A 46 3.05 7.16 34.74
N ALA A 47 1.96 6.53 35.15
CA ALA A 47 0.56 6.77 34.74
C ALA A 47 0.09 6.11 33.42
N ARG A 48 -0.02 4.78 33.43
CA ARG A 48 -1.06 4.09 32.64
C ARG A 48 -2.09 3.48 33.58
N SER A 49 -2.91 4.31 34.20
CA SER A 49 -4.29 3.89 34.46
C SER A 49 -5.10 4.30 33.24
N ALA A 50 -5.12 3.44 32.22
CA ALA A 50 -6.24 3.47 31.29
C ALA A 50 -7.45 3.07 32.13
N GLN A 51 -8.20 4.07 32.63
CA GLN A 51 -9.58 3.81 33.00
C GLN A 51 -10.22 3.22 31.75
N ALA A 52 -10.55 1.93 31.81
CA ALA A 52 -11.49 1.32 30.91
C ALA A 52 -12.70 2.25 30.87
N GLN A 53 -12.85 2.99 29.77
CA GLN A 53 -13.96 3.91 29.61
C GLN A 53 -15.21 3.04 29.62
N GLN A 54 -15.99 3.19 30.69
CA GLN A 54 -17.15 2.40 30.98
C GLN A 54 -18.11 2.41 29.78
N ASN A 55 -18.32 1.23 29.18
CA ASN A 55 -19.62 0.62 28.93
C ASN A 55 -20.77 1.61 28.62
N GLN A 56 -20.60 2.51 27.65
CA GLN A 56 -21.71 3.25 27.06
C GLN A 56 -22.33 2.32 26.04
N ARG A 57 -23.35 1.57 26.47
CA ARG A 57 -24.09 0.63 25.61
C ARG A 57 -24.68 1.32 24.38
N ILE A 58 -25.00 2.61 24.48
CA ILE A 58 -25.59 3.41 23.39
C ILE A 58 -24.72 4.64 23.14
N ILE A 59 -24.30 4.83 21.89
CA ILE A 59 -23.45 5.92 21.44
C ILE A 59 -24.27 7.23 21.42
N SER A 60 -24.28 7.99 22.50
CA SER A 60 -25.13 9.20 22.58
C SER A 60 -24.73 10.30 21.57
N GLN A 61 -23.44 10.42 21.26
CA GLN A 61 -22.88 11.30 20.23
C GLN A 61 -21.60 10.66 19.67
N SER A 62 -21.44 10.66 18.35
CA SER A 62 -20.19 10.27 17.67
C SER A 62 -19.64 11.46 16.91
N THR A 63 -18.34 11.73 17.05
CA THR A 63 -17.61 12.68 16.20
C THR A 63 -17.12 12.03 14.90
N ASP A 64 -17.21 10.70 14.79
CA ASP A 64 -16.83 9.94 13.60
C ASP A 64 -18.06 9.79 12.68
N PRO A 65 -18.02 10.30 11.43
CA PRO A 65 -19.14 10.17 10.48
C PRO A 65 -19.46 8.71 10.10
N LEU A 66 -18.54 7.78 10.31
CA LEU A 66 -18.74 6.35 10.06
C LEU A 66 -19.52 5.66 11.18
N VAL A 67 -19.55 6.22 12.39
CA VAL A 67 -20.25 5.63 13.54
C VAL A 67 -21.59 6.35 13.74
N PRO A 68 -22.74 5.66 13.51
CA PRO A 68 -24.04 6.28 13.70
C PRO A 68 -24.24 6.78 15.12
N ALA A 69 -24.80 7.98 15.27
CA ALA A 69 -25.33 8.42 16.55
C ALA A 69 -26.42 7.44 17.02
N MET A 70 -26.48 7.21 18.32
CA MET A 70 -27.37 6.29 19.02
C MET A 70 -27.20 4.80 18.69
N PHE A 71 -26.09 4.39 18.06
CA PHE A 71 -25.81 2.97 17.84
C PHE A 71 -25.64 2.22 19.18
N ASP A 72 -26.22 1.03 19.30
CA ASP A 72 -26.12 0.18 20.49
C ASP A 72 -25.01 -0.86 20.32
N CYS A 73 -23.91 -0.73 21.07
CA CYS A 73 -22.77 -1.63 21.00
C CYS A 73 -23.13 -3.09 21.35
N SER A 74 -24.20 -3.34 22.10
CA SER A 74 -24.65 -4.71 22.40
C SER A 74 -25.25 -5.43 21.19
N LYS A 75 -25.61 -4.69 20.14
CA LYS A 75 -26.22 -5.22 18.91
C LYS A 75 -25.20 -5.65 17.85
N ILE A 76 -23.89 -5.54 18.12
CA ILE A 76 -22.83 -5.86 17.16
C ILE A 76 -23.01 -7.24 16.53
N HIS A 77 -23.16 -8.29 17.35
CA HIS A 77 -23.32 -9.66 16.84
C HIS A 77 -24.69 -9.92 16.20
N GLU A 78 -25.75 -9.28 16.72
CA GLU A 78 -27.11 -9.39 16.14
C GLU A 78 -27.19 -8.79 14.74
N LEU A 79 -26.51 -7.66 14.54
CA LEU A 79 -26.43 -6.96 13.26
C LEU A 79 -25.30 -7.48 12.37
N GLY A 80 -24.52 -8.48 12.84
CA GLY A 80 -23.39 -9.05 12.11
C GLY A 80 -22.28 -8.03 11.80
N ILE A 81 -22.13 -6.99 12.61
CA ILE A 81 -21.10 -5.94 12.43
C ILE A 81 -19.70 -6.54 12.59
N ASP A 82 -19.55 -7.54 13.46
CA ASP A 82 -18.33 -8.32 13.69
C ASP A 82 -17.89 -9.17 12.48
N LYS A 83 -18.74 -9.30 11.45
CA LYS A 83 -18.47 -10.09 10.24
C LYS A 83 -18.34 -9.22 8.99
N GLN A 84 -18.35 -7.90 9.15
CA GLN A 84 -18.29 -6.94 8.06
C GLN A 84 -16.90 -6.30 7.98
N GLU A 85 -16.29 -6.37 6.79
CA GLU A 85 -14.95 -5.83 6.53
C GLU A 85 -14.98 -4.39 5.97
N ASN A 86 -16.12 -3.69 6.08
CA ASN A 86 -16.24 -2.31 5.59
C ASN A 86 -15.82 -1.29 6.67
N MET A 87 -15.40 -0.10 6.24
CA MET A 87 -14.87 0.95 7.13
C MET A 87 -15.87 1.37 8.22
N ARG A 88 -17.17 1.33 7.94
CA ARG A 88 -18.23 1.63 8.93
C ARG A 88 -18.24 0.59 10.05
N ALA A 89 -18.22 -0.70 9.70
CA ALA A 89 -18.17 -1.78 10.67
C ALA A 89 -16.90 -1.70 11.53
N GLY A 90 -15.74 -1.50 10.89
CA GLY A 90 -14.47 -1.29 11.59
C GLY A 90 -14.50 -0.11 12.57
N ALA A 91 -15.05 1.04 12.16
CA ALA A 91 -15.18 2.20 13.03
C ALA A 91 -16.09 1.94 14.24
N ILE A 92 -17.21 1.23 14.04
CA ILE A 92 -18.11 0.82 15.13
C ILE A 92 -17.40 -0.13 16.09
N MET A 93 -16.69 -1.14 15.59
CA MET A 93 -15.96 -2.10 16.42
C MET A 93 -14.88 -1.42 17.27
N ILE A 94 -14.14 -0.46 16.70
CA ILE A 94 -13.15 0.34 17.44
C ILE A 94 -13.83 1.21 18.50
N TYR A 95 -14.91 1.90 18.12
CA TYR A 95 -15.62 2.80 19.03
C TYR A 95 -16.20 2.05 20.23
N CYS A 96 -16.81 0.88 19.99
CA CYS A 96 -17.40 0.03 21.01
C CYS A 96 -16.34 -0.73 21.84
N GLY A 97 -15.05 -0.60 21.52
CA GLY A 97 -13.96 -1.27 22.23
C GLY A 97 -13.80 -2.75 21.91
N GLU A 98 -14.49 -3.25 20.88
CA GLU A 98 -14.40 -4.64 20.40
C GLU A 98 -13.17 -4.85 19.50
N ALA A 99 -12.60 -3.78 18.94
CA ALA A 99 -11.37 -3.81 18.16
C ALA A 99 -10.38 -2.73 18.60
N GLN A 100 -9.09 -3.02 18.48
CA GLN A 100 -8.05 -2.03 18.74
C GLN A 100 -7.89 -1.11 17.53
N GLY A 101 -8.12 0.19 17.73
CA GLY A 101 -7.79 1.20 16.74
C GLY A 101 -6.28 1.41 16.58
N GLY A 102 -5.86 2.06 15.49
CA GLY A 102 -4.46 2.41 15.29
C GLY A 102 -3.91 3.23 16.46
N SER A 103 -2.77 2.82 17.02
CA SER A 103 -2.11 3.59 18.09
C SER A 103 -1.15 4.60 17.47
N ALA A 104 -1.20 5.85 17.96
CA ALA A 104 -0.23 6.85 17.54
C ALA A 104 1.14 6.50 18.15
N SER A 105 2.13 6.14 17.33
CA SER A 105 3.51 5.97 17.76
C SER A 105 4.10 7.32 18.22
N PRO A 106 4.97 7.37 19.24
CA PRO A 106 5.57 8.64 19.69
C PRO A 106 6.37 9.39 18.62
N GLY A 107 6.77 8.72 17.52
CA GLY A 107 7.42 9.34 16.36
C GLY A 107 6.46 10.02 15.37
N GLN A 108 5.15 9.86 15.54
CA GLN A 108 4.17 10.27 14.52
C GLN A 108 4.07 11.78 14.34
N ARG A 109 4.36 12.62 15.33
CA ARG A 109 4.27 14.09 15.13
C ARG A 109 5.41 14.64 14.29
N LEU A 110 6.62 14.12 14.48
CA LEU A 110 7.79 14.44 13.67
C LEU A 110 7.66 13.80 12.28
N SER A 111 7.15 12.56 12.21
CA SER A 111 6.79 11.89 10.95
C SER A 111 5.71 12.64 10.19
N GLN A 112 4.64 13.10 10.83
CA GLN A 112 3.53 13.85 10.22
C GLN A 112 3.98 15.21 9.72
N PHE A 113 4.87 15.89 10.45
CA PHE A 113 5.45 17.15 10.00
C PHE A 113 6.37 16.95 8.80
N VAL A 114 7.22 15.91 8.82
CA VAL A 114 8.07 15.54 7.68
C VAL A 114 7.22 15.04 6.51
N GLN A 115 6.15 14.27 6.74
CA GLN A 115 5.18 13.86 5.73
C GLN A 115 4.38 15.03 5.18
N SER A 116 4.07 16.04 6.00
CA SER A 116 3.42 17.28 5.56
C SER A 116 4.34 18.12 4.68
N LEU A 117 5.64 18.15 4.99
CA LEU A 117 6.67 18.82 4.17
C LEU A 117 7.02 18.05 2.90
N LEU A 118 6.91 16.73 2.92
CA LEU A 118 7.20 15.84 1.79
C LEU A 118 5.95 15.41 1.02
N ALA A 119 4.74 15.80 1.43
CA ALA A 119 3.52 15.61 0.65
C ALA A 119 3.50 16.67 -0.45
N PRO A 120 3.83 16.29 -1.69
CA PRO A 120 3.12 15.24 -2.43
C PRO A 120 3.97 14.04 -2.88
N PHE A 121 5.18 13.86 -2.36
CA PHE A 121 6.10 12.77 -2.73
C PHE A 121 5.92 11.46 -1.94
N ALA A 122 5.02 11.42 -0.97
CA ALA A 122 4.75 10.23 -0.16
C ALA A 122 3.44 9.54 -0.62
N TYR A 123 3.52 8.76 -1.70
CA TYR A 123 2.50 7.82 -2.21
C TYR A 123 1.03 8.29 -2.20
N GLY A 124 0.50 8.54 -3.40
CA GLY A 124 -0.91 8.85 -3.62
C GLY A 124 -1.18 10.35 -3.56
N THR A 125 -1.77 10.89 -4.63
CA THR A 125 -2.39 12.21 -4.64
C THR A 125 -3.86 12.09 -4.20
N THR A 126 -4.70 13.04 -4.57
CA THR A 126 -6.17 12.86 -4.50
C THR A 126 -6.59 11.56 -5.19
N ASP A 127 -7.56 10.87 -4.60
CA ASP A 127 -8.18 9.70 -5.20
C ASP A 127 -8.74 10.04 -6.59
N VAL A 128 -8.46 9.18 -7.56
CA VAL A 128 -8.91 9.36 -8.95
C VAL A 128 -9.86 8.23 -9.30
N ASP A 129 -10.99 8.59 -9.92
CA ASP A 129 -11.95 7.62 -10.40
C ASP A 129 -11.41 6.86 -11.62
N LEU A 130 -11.36 5.53 -11.51
CA LEU A 130 -10.97 4.65 -12.60
C LEU A 130 -12.13 4.40 -13.56
N VAL A 131 -13.37 4.49 -13.08
CA VAL A 131 -14.58 4.10 -13.79
C VAL A 131 -15.18 5.34 -14.45
N THR A 132 -14.52 5.81 -15.52
CA THR A 132 -14.98 7.00 -16.24
C THR A 132 -16.09 6.67 -17.25
N GLY A 133 -16.99 7.64 -17.47
CA GLY A 133 -18.13 7.54 -18.38
C GLY A 133 -19.47 7.27 -17.68
N ALA A 134 -20.55 7.27 -18.46
CA ALA A 134 -21.88 7.01 -17.93
C ALA A 134 -22.10 5.50 -17.73
N GLU A 135 -22.73 5.11 -16.62
CA GLU A 135 -23.15 3.74 -16.37
C GLU A 135 -24.67 3.63 -16.23
N ILE A 136 -25.21 2.46 -16.53
CA ILE A 136 -26.66 2.21 -16.54
C ILE A 136 -26.98 1.08 -15.56
N SER A 137 -27.76 1.41 -14.54
CA SER A 137 -28.29 0.45 -13.56
C SER A 137 -29.04 -0.71 -14.25
N PRO A 138 -28.88 -1.97 -13.80
CA PRO A 138 -28.25 -2.39 -12.54
C PRO A 138 -26.76 -2.74 -12.63
N ASN A 139 -26.17 -2.75 -13.83
CA ASN A 139 -24.80 -3.22 -14.06
C ASN A 139 -23.80 -2.06 -13.92
N VAL A 140 -23.66 -1.57 -12.69
CA VAL A 140 -22.82 -0.41 -12.31
C VAL A 140 -21.84 -0.74 -11.20
N THR A 141 -21.67 -2.04 -10.93
CA THR A 141 -20.75 -2.51 -9.89
C THR A 141 -19.39 -2.81 -10.50
N GLN A 142 -18.36 -2.30 -9.84
CA GLN A 142 -16.98 -2.73 -10.02
C GLN A 142 -16.45 -3.24 -8.69
N SER A 143 -15.62 -4.26 -8.75
CA SER A 143 -15.00 -4.87 -7.58
C SER A 143 -13.64 -5.42 -7.96
N GLU A 144 -12.80 -5.60 -6.96
CA GLU A 144 -11.44 -6.12 -7.12
C GLU A 144 -10.59 -5.24 -8.03
N THR A 145 -9.30 -5.17 -7.74
CA THR A 145 -8.44 -4.27 -8.49
C THR A 145 -7.03 -4.80 -8.47
N PHE A 146 -6.43 -4.85 -9.65
CA PHE A 146 -5.02 -5.14 -9.83
C PHE A 146 -4.39 -4.02 -10.62
N THR A 147 -3.24 -3.52 -10.17
CA THR A 147 -2.55 -2.39 -10.80
C THR A 147 -1.15 -2.81 -11.21
N ALA A 148 -0.76 -2.42 -12.43
CA ALA A 148 0.61 -2.52 -12.90
C ALA A 148 1.07 -1.19 -13.49
N SER A 149 2.36 -0.90 -13.35
CA SER A 149 3.01 0.25 -13.95
C SER A 149 4.20 -0.20 -14.80
N ASN A 150 4.53 0.61 -15.80
CA ASN A 150 5.74 0.41 -16.56
C ASN A 150 6.95 0.97 -15.78
N PRO A 151 7.91 0.14 -15.35
CA PRO A 151 9.09 0.61 -14.61
C PRO A 151 10.00 1.52 -15.43
N ASP A 152 9.93 1.49 -16.76
CA ASP A 152 10.72 2.38 -17.64
C ASP A 152 9.98 3.68 -17.97
N ASN A 153 8.68 3.76 -17.69
CA ASN A 153 7.86 4.94 -17.92
C ASN A 153 6.77 5.04 -16.86
N ALA A 154 7.06 5.76 -15.78
CA ALA A 154 6.15 5.94 -14.66
C ALA A 154 4.80 6.58 -15.03
N ASN A 155 4.70 7.21 -16.20
CA ASN A 155 3.44 7.77 -16.68
C ASN A 155 2.44 6.70 -17.10
N GLN A 156 2.90 5.49 -17.37
CA GLN A 156 2.10 4.39 -17.90
C GLN A 156 1.64 3.46 -16.78
N ILE A 157 0.34 3.48 -16.53
CA ILE A 157 -0.32 2.65 -15.52
C ILE A 157 -1.52 1.98 -16.16
N VAL A 158 -1.71 0.70 -15.89
CA VAL A 158 -2.93 -0.04 -16.25
C VAL A 158 -3.50 -0.64 -14.99
N VAL A 159 -4.80 -0.43 -14.80
CA VAL A 159 -5.56 -0.96 -13.68
C VAL A 159 -6.67 -1.84 -14.22
N ALA A 160 -6.71 -3.09 -13.81
CA ALA A 160 -7.74 -4.07 -14.16
C ALA A 160 -8.68 -4.29 -12.97
N TYR A 161 -9.97 -4.49 -13.24
CA TYR A 161 -11.01 -4.65 -12.23
C TYR A 161 -12.18 -5.48 -12.78
N ASN A 162 -13.00 -6.05 -11.91
CA ASN A 162 -14.28 -6.62 -12.33
C ASN A 162 -15.20 -5.50 -12.77
N ASP A 163 -15.85 -5.68 -13.92
CA ASP A 163 -16.77 -4.70 -14.49
C ASP A 163 -18.09 -5.38 -14.83
N SER A 164 -19.15 -5.08 -14.07
CA SER A 164 -20.44 -5.73 -14.26
C SER A 164 -21.17 -5.34 -15.55
N ARG A 165 -20.73 -4.30 -16.28
CA ARG A 165 -21.40 -3.84 -17.52
C ARG A 165 -21.66 -4.97 -18.51
N GLY A 166 -20.68 -5.85 -18.70
CA GLY A 166 -20.74 -6.96 -19.66
C GLY A 166 -21.28 -8.28 -19.09
N ARG A 167 -21.86 -8.30 -17.89
CA ARG A 167 -22.37 -9.53 -17.27
C ARG A 167 -23.47 -10.23 -18.08
N ASN A 168 -24.28 -9.46 -18.82
CA ASN A 168 -25.42 -9.99 -19.58
C ASN A 168 -25.15 -10.07 -21.10
N VAL A 169 -23.90 -9.87 -21.54
CA VAL A 169 -23.53 -10.00 -22.96
C VAL A 169 -23.12 -11.44 -23.28
N SER A 170 -23.12 -11.79 -24.57
CA SER A 170 -22.64 -13.08 -25.06
C SER A 170 -21.61 -12.85 -26.16
N PRO A 171 -20.33 -13.21 -25.96
CA PRO A 171 -19.73 -13.81 -24.75
C PRO A 171 -19.76 -12.90 -23.53
N ILE A 172 -19.74 -13.48 -22.32
CA ILE A 172 -19.76 -12.74 -21.05
C ILE A 172 -18.52 -11.85 -20.89
N ASN A 173 -18.63 -10.69 -20.25
CA ASN A 173 -17.51 -9.78 -20.00
C ASN A 173 -17.66 -9.15 -18.61
N ILE A 174 -17.27 -9.87 -17.55
CA ILE A 174 -17.17 -9.30 -16.18
C ILE A 174 -15.73 -8.82 -15.94
N SER A 175 -15.27 -7.90 -16.76
CA SER A 175 -13.89 -7.41 -16.70
C SER A 175 -13.74 -6.07 -17.39
N GLY A 176 -12.94 -5.21 -16.78
CA GLY A 176 -12.64 -3.88 -17.27
C GLY A 176 -11.20 -3.52 -16.96
N ALA A 177 -10.72 -2.49 -17.66
CA ALA A 177 -9.45 -1.88 -17.32
C ALA A 177 -9.49 -0.39 -17.63
N SER A 178 -8.70 0.36 -16.89
CA SER A 178 -8.45 1.79 -17.12
C SER A 178 -6.96 2.05 -17.20
N VAL A 179 -6.59 3.01 -18.03
CA VAL A 179 -5.19 3.32 -18.31
C VAL A 179 -4.89 4.77 -17.99
N SER A 180 -3.68 5.02 -17.49
CA SER A 180 -3.12 6.36 -17.32
C SER A 180 -1.89 6.52 -18.20
N THR A 181 -1.73 7.74 -18.73
CA THR A 181 -0.55 8.17 -19.50
C THR A 181 0.11 9.41 -18.88
N ASP A 182 -0.28 9.77 -17.65
CA ASP A 182 0.13 10.96 -16.90
C ASP A 182 0.47 10.64 -15.44
N GLY A 183 0.89 9.40 -15.18
CA GLY A 183 1.41 8.99 -13.86
C GLY A 183 0.34 8.76 -12.82
N GLY A 184 -0.89 8.46 -13.25
CA GLY A 184 -2.05 8.23 -12.40
C GLY A 184 -2.83 9.49 -12.04
N THR A 185 -2.55 10.63 -12.70
CA THR A 185 -3.32 11.87 -12.50
C THR A 185 -4.71 11.76 -13.09
N THR A 186 -4.83 11.12 -14.27
CA THR A 186 -6.10 10.79 -14.90
C THR A 186 -6.12 9.36 -15.42
N PHE A 187 -7.31 8.78 -15.50
CA PHE A 187 -7.53 7.45 -16.05
C PHE A 187 -8.61 7.47 -17.13
N THR A 188 -8.35 6.75 -18.21
CA THR A 188 -9.32 6.50 -19.28
C THR A 188 -9.76 5.04 -19.24
N ARG A 189 -11.04 4.80 -19.07
CA ARG A 189 -11.63 3.45 -19.11
C ARG A 189 -11.59 2.89 -20.52
N LEU A 190 -11.08 1.67 -20.67
CA LEU A 190 -11.09 0.95 -21.93
C LEU A 190 -12.52 0.51 -22.25
N THR A 191 -13.05 1.07 -23.34
CA THR A 191 -14.37 0.73 -23.86
C THR A 191 -14.26 0.57 -25.37
N THR A 192 -14.70 -0.58 -25.87
CA THR A 192 -14.74 -0.89 -27.31
C THR A 192 -15.98 -0.28 -27.96
N GLY A 193 -16.10 -0.37 -29.30
CA GLY A 193 -17.27 0.12 -30.03
C GLY A 193 -18.60 -0.57 -29.65
N SER A 194 -18.56 -1.71 -28.96
CA SER A 194 -19.74 -2.39 -28.43
C SER A 194 -20.23 -1.82 -27.09
N GLY A 195 -19.51 -0.84 -26.52
CA GLY A 195 -19.77 -0.30 -25.19
C GLY A 195 -19.24 -1.17 -24.04
N GLN A 196 -18.55 -2.28 -24.34
CA GLN A 196 -17.98 -3.22 -23.36
C GLN A 196 -16.48 -3.07 -23.21
N GLY A 197 -15.93 -3.68 -22.14
CA GLY A 197 -14.49 -3.88 -22.00
C GLY A 197 -13.92 -4.75 -23.12
N PRO A 198 -12.60 -4.77 -23.32
CA PRO A 198 -11.98 -5.49 -24.43
C PRO A 198 -11.79 -6.99 -24.19
N PHE A 199 -12.18 -7.52 -23.02
CA PHE A 199 -11.83 -8.87 -22.61
C PHE A 199 -13.06 -9.81 -22.63
N SER A 200 -13.35 -10.42 -23.77
CA SER A 200 -14.46 -11.35 -23.89
C SER A 200 -14.25 -12.65 -23.10
N ASN A 201 -15.37 -13.27 -22.69
CA ASN A 201 -15.49 -14.55 -22.00
C ASN A 201 -14.92 -14.63 -20.57
N THR A 202 -14.59 -13.49 -19.97
CA THR A 202 -14.04 -13.38 -18.62
C THR A 202 -15.13 -13.27 -17.55
N VAL A 203 -14.94 -13.87 -16.38
CA VAL A 203 -15.90 -13.86 -15.27
C VAL A 203 -15.43 -13.18 -13.98
N GLY A 204 -14.16 -12.74 -13.91
CA GLY A 204 -13.67 -11.90 -12.81
C GLY A 204 -12.19 -12.12 -12.50
N ASP A 205 -11.80 -11.73 -11.27
CA ASP A 205 -10.50 -11.93 -10.62
C ASP A 205 -9.30 -11.36 -11.41
N PRO A 206 -9.23 -10.03 -11.61
CA PRO A 206 -8.19 -9.40 -12.41
C PRO A 206 -6.78 -9.70 -11.89
N VAL A 207 -5.88 -10.02 -12.82
CA VAL A 207 -4.45 -9.72 -12.70
C VAL A 207 -4.02 -8.89 -13.89
N ILE A 208 -3.17 -7.88 -13.68
CA ILE A 208 -2.48 -7.17 -14.76
C ILE A 208 -0.98 -7.17 -14.49
N LEU A 209 -0.20 -7.54 -15.50
CA LEU A 209 1.25 -7.59 -15.46
C LEU A 209 1.84 -6.79 -16.62
N TYR A 210 2.97 -6.13 -16.38
CA TYR A 210 3.81 -5.59 -17.44
C TYR A 210 5.05 -6.46 -17.58
N ASN A 211 5.35 -6.92 -18.78
CA ASN A 211 6.58 -7.66 -19.08
C ASN A 211 7.58 -6.73 -19.76
N ARG A 212 8.58 -6.28 -19.00
CA ARG A 212 9.57 -5.31 -19.45
C ARG A 212 10.37 -5.74 -20.69
N PRO A 213 10.86 -6.99 -20.81
CA PRO A 213 11.63 -7.40 -21.99
C PRO A 213 10.86 -7.29 -23.31
N THR A 214 9.54 -7.50 -23.28
CA THR A 214 8.69 -7.48 -24.48
C THR A 214 7.88 -6.19 -24.60
N GLY A 215 7.94 -5.29 -23.63
CA GLY A 215 7.10 -4.09 -23.59
C GLY A 215 5.61 -4.39 -23.67
N THR A 216 5.19 -5.56 -23.16
CA THR A 216 3.83 -6.08 -23.35
C THR A 216 3.09 -6.13 -22.01
N TRP A 217 1.83 -5.70 -22.03
CA TRP A 217 0.89 -5.80 -20.93
C TRP A 217 0.10 -7.10 -21.08
N PHE A 218 -0.15 -7.77 -19.96
CA PHE A 218 -0.85 -9.04 -19.89
C PHE A 218 -1.92 -8.95 -18.80
N THR A 219 -3.17 -9.22 -19.15
CA THR A 219 -4.23 -9.46 -18.17
C THR A 219 -4.41 -10.95 -17.95
N ILE A 220 -4.88 -11.33 -16.77
CA ILE A 220 -5.33 -12.68 -16.45
C ILE A 220 -6.70 -12.56 -15.80
N TRP A 221 -7.55 -13.53 -16.11
CA TRP A 221 -8.93 -13.62 -15.65
C TRP A 221 -9.32 -15.08 -15.50
N LEU A 222 -10.33 -15.33 -14.67
CA LEU A 222 -11.20 -16.48 -14.81
C LEU A 222 -11.92 -16.38 -16.15
N ASP A 223 -11.75 -17.40 -16.99
CA ASP A 223 -12.12 -17.33 -18.40
C ASP A 223 -12.86 -18.60 -18.83
N GLY A 224 -14.11 -18.40 -19.26
CA GLY A 224 -14.95 -19.47 -19.79
C GLY A 224 -14.41 -20.09 -21.08
N GLY A 225 -13.51 -19.39 -21.79
CA GLY A 225 -12.92 -19.79 -23.06
C GLY A 225 -11.75 -20.74 -22.87
N CYS A 226 -11.25 -20.82 -21.65
CA CYS A 226 -10.15 -21.69 -21.24
C CYS A 226 -10.67 -22.86 -20.40
N GLY A 227 -11.69 -23.58 -20.90
CA GLY A 227 -12.19 -24.82 -20.26
C GLY A 227 -13.47 -24.69 -19.43
N GLY A 228 -14.09 -23.51 -19.41
CA GLY A 228 -15.36 -23.23 -18.71
C GLY A 228 -15.20 -22.32 -17.51
N GLN A 229 -14.08 -22.43 -16.78
CA GLN A 229 -13.59 -21.47 -15.79
C GLN A 229 -12.12 -21.83 -15.51
N GLY A 230 -11.28 -21.67 -16.53
CA GLY A 230 -9.83 -21.80 -16.37
C GLY A 230 -9.17 -20.42 -16.36
N LEU A 231 -7.84 -20.38 -16.42
CA LEU A 231 -7.11 -19.12 -16.52
C LEU A 231 -6.87 -18.70 -17.97
N GLY A 232 -7.52 -17.61 -18.36
CA GLY A 232 -7.32 -16.93 -19.63
C GLY A 232 -6.78 -15.52 -19.46
N GLY A 233 -6.51 -14.86 -20.58
CA GLY A 233 -5.89 -13.54 -20.54
C GLY A 233 -5.87 -12.84 -21.87
N TYR A 234 -5.46 -11.58 -21.84
CA TYR A 234 -5.29 -10.76 -23.03
C TYR A 234 -3.96 -10.03 -22.97
N LYS A 235 -3.31 -9.86 -24.11
CA LYS A 235 -2.03 -9.15 -24.21
C LYS A 235 -2.07 -8.00 -25.20
N SER A 236 -1.34 -6.93 -24.89
CA SER A 236 -1.17 -5.79 -25.79
C SER A 236 0.13 -5.03 -25.53
N THR A 237 0.76 -4.51 -26.58
CA THR A 237 1.85 -3.53 -26.51
C THR A 237 1.34 -2.08 -26.56
N THR A 238 0.04 -1.88 -26.78
CA THR A 238 -0.62 -0.57 -26.89
C THR A 238 -1.91 -0.54 -26.05
N PRO A 239 -1.81 -0.70 -24.72
CA PRO A 239 -2.98 -0.97 -23.86
C PRO A 239 -4.05 0.14 -23.91
N TRP A 240 -3.69 1.36 -24.34
CA TRP A 240 -4.59 2.50 -24.56
C TRP A 240 -5.59 2.29 -25.69
N ASN A 241 -5.26 1.43 -26.65
CA ASN A 241 -6.18 1.05 -27.71
C ASN A 241 -7.00 -0.16 -27.25
N ALA A 242 -8.28 0.05 -26.93
CA ALA A 242 -9.18 -1.01 -26.50
C ALA A 242 -9.29 -2.17 -27.51
N ASN A 243 -9.01 -1.95 -28.80
CA ASN A 243 -9.08 -3.02 -29.81
C ASN A 243 -7.74 -3.76 -30.05
N SER A 244 -6.69 -3.45 -29.28
CA SER A 244 -5.35 -4.03 -29.46
C SER A 244 -5.11 -5.33 -28.69
N TRP A 245 -6.05 -5.72 -27.83
CA TRP A 245 -5.91 -6.81 -26.90
C TRP A 245 -6.15 -8.16 -27.58
N THR A 246 -5.19 -9.08 -27.44
CA THR A 246 -5.25 -10.42 -28.05
C THR A 246 -5.36 -11.51 -26.99
N HIS A 247 -6.37 -12.37 -27.10
CA HIS A 247 -6.66 -13.46 -26.15
C HIS A 247 -5.59 -14.57 -26.14
N TYR A 248 -5.44 -15.23 -24.99
CA TYR A 248 -4.67 -16.47 -24.80
C TYR A 248 -5.18 -17.24 -23.57
N CYS A 249 -4.85 -18.54 -23.49
CA CYS A 249 -5.09 -19.37 -22.30
C CYS A 249 -3.77 -19.72 -21.60
N ILE A 250 -3.78 -19.67 -20.27
CA ILE A 250 -2.69 -20.08 -19.38
C ILE A 250 -2.91 -21.51 -18.92
N HIS A 251 -4.12 -21.80 -18.47
CA HIS A 251 -4.53 -23.08 -17.93
C HIS A 251 -5.96 -23.37 -18.37
N SER A 252 -6.23 -24.64 -18.72
CA SER A 252 -7.54 -25.06 -19.20
C SER A 252 -8.20 -25.98 -18.17
N SER A 253 -9.15 -25.45 -17.40
CA SER A 253 -9.90 -26.17 -16.37
C SER A 253 -11.33 -25.58 -16.25
N ASN A 254 -12.11 -26.09 -15.30
CA ASN A 254 -13.47 -25.64 -15.04
C ASN A 254 -13.74 -25.14 -13.61
N ASN A 255 -12.71 -25.03 -12.75
CA ASN A 255 -12.87 -24.61 -11.36
C ASN A 255 -11.71 -23.74 -10.83
N ASP A 256 -10.88 -23.14 -11.71
CA ASP A 256 -9.82 -22.25 -11.24
C ASP A 256 -10.44 -21.05 -10.49
N ASP A 257 -9.77 -20.57 -9.43
CA ASP A 257 -10.22 -19.43 -8.61
C ASP A 257 -9.03 -18.68 -7.98
N ARG A 258 -9.23 -17.41 -7.62
CA ARG A 258 -8.26 -16.59 -6.86
C ARG A 258 -6.87 -16.52 -7.49
N GLU A 259 -6.80 -16.16 -8.76
CA GLU A 259 -5.51 -15.98 -9.40
C GLU A 259 -4.72 -14.80 -8.82
N SER A 260 -3.40 -14.96 -8.84
CA SER A 260 -2.45 -13.88 -8.61
C SER A 260 -1.32 -14.01 -9.62
N GLY A 261 -0.57 -12.92 -9.82
CA GLY A 261 0.58 -12.99 -10.72
C GLY A 261 1.68 -12.02 -10.39
N TRP A 262 2.85 -12.30 -10.96
CA TRP A 262 4.05 -11.49 -10.84
C TRP A 262 4.86 -11.53 -12.14
N ALA A 263 5.42 -10.39 -12.53
CA ALA A 263 6.40 -10.30 -13.61
C ALA A 263 7.75 -9.86 -13.05
N ASP A 264 8.78 -10.68 -13.24
CA ASP A 264 10.14 -10.32 -12.84
C ASP A 264 10.75 -9.33 -13.84
N ASN A 265 10.63 -8.04 -13.52
CA ASN A 265 11.16 -6.95 -14.32
C ASN A 265 12.54 -6.43 -13.86
N ASN A 266 13.21 -7.13 -12.95
CA ASN A 266 14.53 -6.75 -12.45
C ASN A 266 15.64 -7.30 -13.39
N PRO A 267 16.42 -6.45 -14.10
CA PRO A 267 17.47 -6.92 -15.01
C PRO A 267 18.61 -7.67 -14.31
N SER A 268 18.76 -7.48 -13.00
CA SER A 268 19.75 -8.22 -12.20
C SER A 268 19.27 -9.60 -11.77
N SER A 269 18.00 -9.93 -11.98
CA SER A 269 17.47 -11.25 -11.65
C SER A 269 17.92 -12.30 -12.68
N PRO A 270 18.34 -13.51 -12.25
CA PRO A 270 18.55 -14.63 -13.16
C PRO A 270 17.27 -15.11 -13.85
N PHE A 271 16.11 -14.66 -13.37
CA PHE A 271 14.79 -14.98 -13.91
C PHE A 271 14.14 -13.78 -14.62
N TYR A 272 14.91 -12.73 -14.92
CA TYR A 272 14.42 -11.54 -15.61
C TYR A 272 13.57 -11.89 -16.84
N GLY A 273 12.36 -11.33 -16.88
CA GLY A 273 11.38 -11.55 -17.94
C GLY A 273 10.41 -12.70 -17.70
N ARG A 274 10.62 -13.53 -16.67
CA ARG A 274 9.65 -14.58 -16.32
C ARG A 274 8.41 -13.96 -15.69
N MET A 275 7.26 -14.53 -16.04
CA MET A 275 5.98 -14.25 -15.42
C MET A 275 5.49 -15.50 -14.71
N TYR A 276 4.83 -15.29 -13.59
CA TYR A 276 4.30 -16.33 -12.73
C TYR A 276 2.82 -16.04 -12.50
N THR A 277 2.03 -17.10 -12.54
CA THR A 277 0.61 -17.08 -12.19
C THR A 277 0.37 -18.20 -11.19
N SER A 278 -0.35 -17.92 -10.12
CA SER A 278 -0.82 -18.91 -9.16
C SER A 278 -2.33 -18.82 -9.06
N TRP A 279 -2.99 -19.91 -8.70
CA TRP A 279 -4.44 -19.97 -8.48
C TRP A 279 -4.77 -21.10 -7.50
N ASN A 280 -6.02 -21.14 -7.08
CA ASN A 280 -6.62 -22.28 -6.40
C ASN A 280 -7.34 -23.15 -7.44
N ASP A 281 -7.11 -24.46 -7.37
CA ASP A 281 -7.76 -25.51 -8.17
C ASP A 281 -8.66 -26.35 -7.26
#